data_AF-A0A819KTE8-F1
#
_entry.id   AF-A0A819KTE8-F1
#
_cell.length_a   1.000
_cell.length_b   1.000
_cell.length_c   1.000
_cell.angle_alpha   90.00
_cell.angle_beta   90.00
_cell.angle_gamma   90.00
#
_symmetry.space_group_name_H-M   'P 1'
#
loop_
_entity.id
_entity.type
_entity.pdbx_description
1 polymer ?
#
loop_
_entity_poly.entity_id
_entity_poly.type
_entity_poly.pdbx_seq_one_letter_code
_entity_poly.pdbx_strand_id
1 'polypeptide(L)'
;MTSTNATEETIHAALEAAKKGLEVLTKDSITELRSFARPPAVCLSVFDGIGILFEPSKAKFEWSDAKKLMNDQFLYRLVEYDVDTITDEQLVRLIAVLARDECQLDRVKSTSFACYPICTWLHHIVAYKKIQQYVAQQQAHT
;
A
#
# COMPACT_ATOMS: atom_id res chain seq x y z
N MET A 1 12.21 -4.49 27.68
CA MET A 1 12.09 -3.28 26.83
C MET A 1 12.98 -3.32 25.58
N THR A 2 13.89 -4.29 25.42
CA THR A 2 14.82 -4.35 24.27
C THR A 2 14.25 -5.03 23.01
N SER A 3 13.32 -5.98 23.14
CA SER A 3 12.80 -6.74 21.98
C SER A 3 11.81 -5.95 21.10
N THR A 4 11.04 -5.03 21.68
CA THR A 4 10.02 -4.25 20.95
C THR A 4 10.67 -3.19 20.05
N ASN A 5 11.65 -2.43 20.55
CA ASN A 5 12.35 -1.41 19.77
C ASN A 5 13.09 -2.01 18.56
N ALA A 6 13.71 -3.18 18.72
CA ALA A 6 14.38 -3.86 17.61
C ALA A 6 13.39 -4.27 16.49
N THR A 7 12.15 -4.59 16.84
CA THR A 7 11.11 -4.96 15.87
C THR A 7 10.60 -3.74 15.10
N GLU A 8 10.42 -2.62 15.80
CA GLU A 8 10.01 -1.34 15.20
C GLU A 8 11.06 -0.80 14.21
N GLU A 9 12.33 -0.78 14.61
CA GLU A 9 13.44 -0.37 13.74
C GLU A 9 13.55 -1.23 12.47
N THR A 10 13.40 -2.55 12.62
CA THR A 10 13.44 -3.49 11.49
C THR A 10 12.32 -3.22 10.49
N ILE A 11 11.12 -2.93 10.98
CA ILE A 11 9.95 -2.74 10.11
C ILE A 11 9.94 -1.35 9.47
N HIS A 12 10.46 -0.33 10.16
CA HIS A 12 10.74 0.96 9.54
C HIS A 12 11.72 0.81 8.37
N ALA A 13 12.83 0.09 8.57
CA ALA A 13 13.79 -0.18 7.49
C ALA A 13 13.16 -0.95 6.32
N ALA A 14 12.30 -1.93 6.61
CA ALA A 14 11.58 -2.68 5.59
C ALA A 14 10.58 -1.81 4.81
N LEU A 15 9.90 -0.87 5.47
CA LEU A 15 9.01 0.09 4.82
C LEU A 15 9.78 1.02 3.88
N GLU A 16 10.93 1.54 4.30
CA GLU A 16 11.79 2.36 3.45
C GLU A 16 12.32 1.57 2.24
N ALA A 17 12.69 0.30 2.43
CA ALA A 17 13.05 -0.57 1.33
C ALA A 17 11.89 -0.79 0.34
N ALA A 18 10.66 -0.91 0.85
CA ALA A 18 9.47 -1.03 0.02
C ALA A 18 9.16 0.27 -0.75
N LYS A 19 9.32 1.43 -0.12
CA LYS A 19 9.22 2.75 -0.79
C LYS A 19 10.24 2.87 -1.91
N LYS A 20 11.49 2.50 -1.66
CA LYS A 20 12.53 2.44 -2.71
C LYS A 20 12.16 1.47 -3.83
N GLY A 21 11.49 0.36 -3.49
CA GLY A 21 10.93 -0.58 -4.45
C GLY A 21 9.90 0.05 -5.40
N LEU A 22 9.25 1.16 -5.02
CA LEU A 22 8.35 1.90 -5.92
C LEU A 22 9.09 2.68 -7.00
N GLU A 23 10.38 3.02 -6.82
CA GLU A 23 11.18 3.75 -7.81
C GLU A 23 11.41 2.94 -9.10
N VAL A 24 11.20 1.63 -9.06
CA VAL A 24 11.23 0.77 -10.26
C VAL A 24 10.04 1.01 -11.19
N LEU A 25 9.01 1.70 -10.71
CA LEU A 25 7.84 2.06 -11.50
C LEU A 25 8.17 3.23 -12.42
N THR A 26 8.00 3.00 -13.71
CA THR A 26 8.21 4.01 -14.75
C THR A 26 6.89 4.63 -15.18
N LYS A 27 6.96 5.76 -15.90
CA LYS A 27 5.80 6.35 -16.57
C LYS A 27 5.14 5.38 -17.54
N ASP A 28 5.94 4.52 -18.19
CA ASP A 28 5.44 3.52 -19.13
C ASP A 28 4.63 2.44 -18.40
N SER A 29 5.11 1.94 -17.26
CA SER A 29 4.37 0.99 -16.42
C SER A 29 3.01 1.55 -15.98
N ILE A 30 2.95 2.84 -15.61
CA ILE A 30 1.69 3.51 -15.26
C ILE A 30 0.79 3.68 -16.49
N THR A 31 1.36 4.00 -17.64
CA THR A 31 0.62 4.15 -18.90
C THR A 31 -0.01 2.83 -19.33
N GLU A 32 0.75 1.73 -19.23
CA GLU A 32 0.26 0.38 -19.46
C GLU A 32 -0.91 0.05 -18.54
N LEU A 33 -0.75 0.25 -17.22
CA LEU A 33 -1.84 0.03 -16.26
C LEU A 33 -3.09 0.82 -16.65
N ARG A 34 -2.98 2.11 -16.97
CA ARG A 34 -4.12 2.95 -17.37
C ARG A 34 -4.81 2.48 -18.65
N SER A 35 -4.07 1.85 -19.55
CA SER A 35 -4.57 1.37 -20.84
C SER A 35 -5.57 0.22 -20.71
N PHE A 36 -5.57 -0.51 -19.58
CA PHE A 36 -6.48 -1.63 -19.37
C PHE A 36 -7.95 -1.19 -19.43
N ALA A 37 -8.66 -1.67 -20.45
CA ALA A 37 -10.11 -1.55 -20.56
C ALA A 37 -10.82 -2.42 -19.53
N ARG A 38 -10.28 -3.62 -19.27
CA ARG A 38 -10.71 -4.56 -18.24
C ARG A 38 -9.49 -4.96 -17.41
N PRO A 39 -9.23 -4.31 -16.28
CA PRO A 39 -8.04 -4.60 -15.48
C PRO A 39 -8.10 -6.02 -14.91
N PRO A 40 -6.95 -6.72 -14.78
CA PRO A 40 -6.86 -7.95 -14.03
C PRO A 40 -7.34 -7.80 -12.58
N ALA A 41 -7.88 -8.86 -11.98
CA ALA A 41 -8.39 -8.84 -10.61
C ALA A 41 -7.33 -8.40 -9.55
N VAL A 42 -6.06 -8.75 -9.78
CA VAL A 42 -4.93 -8.29 -8.95
C VAL A 42 -4.77 -6.77 -9.01
N CYS A 43 -4.92 -6.18 -10.20
CA CYS A 43 -4.79 -4.73 -10.38
C CYS A 43 -5.94 -4.03 -9.66
N LEU A 44 -7.18 -4.54 -9.79
CA LEU A 44 -8.34 -4.01 -9.08
C LEU A 44 -8.12 -4.02 -7.57
N SER A 45 -7.73 -5.17 -6.99
CA SER A 45 -7.59 -5.29 -5.54
C SER A 45 -6.43 -4.47 -4.98
N VAL A 46 -5.29 -4.39 -5.70
CA VAL A 46 -4.19 -3.50 -5.30
C VAL A 46 -4.62 -2.04 -5.34
N PHE A 47 -5.38 -1.64 -6.36
CA PHE A 47 -5.87 -0.26 -6.47
C PHE A 47 -7.02 0.06 -5.51
N ASP A 48 -7.80 -0.91 -5.03
CA ASP A 48 -8.70 -0.71 -3.89
C ASP A 48 -7.92 -0.27 -2.65
N GLY A 49 -6.75 -0.87 -2.41
CA GLY A 49 -5.83 -0.48 -1.33
C GLY A 49 -5.31 0.95 -1.51
N ILE A 50 -4.90 1.31 -2.73
CA ILE A 50 -4.50 2.69 -3.06
C ILE A 50 -5.66 3.66 -2.87
N GLY A 51 -6.88 3.29 -3.26
CA GLY A 51 -8.07 4.11 -3.07
C GLY A 51 -8.34 4.44 -1.60
N ILE A 52 -8.13 3.50 -0.69
CA ILE A 52 -8.26 3.72 0.76
C ILE A 52 -7.28 4.79 1.26
N LEU A 53 -6.06 4.82 0.73
CA LEU A 53 -5.02 5.75 1.17
C LEU A 53 -5.18 7.15 0.57
N PHE A 54 -5.51 7.24 -0.72
CA PHE A 54 -5.49 8.50 -1.48
C PHE A 54 -6.87 9.14 -1.66
N GLU A 55 -7.94 8.35 -1.54
CA GLU A 55 -9.33 8.79 -1.69
C GLU A 55 -10.20 8.26 -0.53
N PRO A 56 -9.80 8.45 0.75
CA PRO A 56 -10.45 7.81 1.90
C PRO A 56 -11.94 8.12 2.04
N SER A 57 -12.37 9.31 1.59
CA SER A 57 -13.75 9.77 1.62
C SER A 57 -14.66 9.09 0.59
N LYS A 58 -14.10 8.35 -0.38
CA LYS A 58 -14.91 7.59 -1.35
C LYS A 58 -15.38 6.28 -0.72
N ALA A 59 -16.69 6.13 -0.62
CA ALA A 59 -17.33 4.88 -0.21
C ALA A 59 -17.08 3.74 -1.20
N LYS A 60 -17.04 4.05 -2.49
CA LYS A 60 -16.73 3.10 -3.57
C LYS A 60 -15.62 3.67 -4.44
N PHE A 61 -14.49 2.97 -4.47
CA PHE A 61 -13.38 3.27 -5.37
C PHE A 61 -13.49 2.36 -6.60
N GLU A 62 -13.52 2.95 -7.79
CA GLU A 62 -13.66 2.19 -9.03
C GLU A 62 -12.43 2.36 -9.94
N TRP A 63 -12.27 1.49 -10.94
CA TRP A 63 -11.14 1.58 -11.87
C TRP A 63 -11.08 2.91 -12.64
N SER A 64 -12.24 3.53 -12.90
CA SER A 64 -12.33 4.86 -13.48
C SER A 64 -11.68 5.93 -12.59
N ASP A 65 -11.77 5.79 -11.27
CA ASP A 65 -11.11 6.66 -10.30
C ASP A 65 -9.61 6.35 -10.23
N ALA A 66 -9.23 5.07 -10.23
CA ALA A 66 -7.83 4.66 -10.32
C ALA A 66 -7.12 5.28 -11.53
N LYS A 67 -7.77 5.30 -12.70
CA LYS A 67 -7.24 5.95 -13.91
C LYS A 67 -7.03 7.46 -13.77
N LYS A 68 -7.91 8.15 -13.05
CA LYS A 68 -7.78 9.59 -12.77
C LYS A 68 -6.65 9.85 -11.77
N LEU A 69 -6.54 8.98 -10.78
CA LEU A 69 -5.52 9.04 -9.74
C LEU A 69 -4.11 8.81 -10.28
N MET A 70 -3.96 7.90 -11.26
CA MET A 70 -2.73 7.60 -12.00
C MET A 70 -2.30 8.73 -12.97
N ASN A 71 -2.40 9.99 -12.56
CA ASN A 71 -1.91 11.14 -13.33
C ASN A 71 -0.37 11.26 -13.26
N ASP A 72 0.19 12.28 -13.89
CA ASP A 72 1.66 12.46 -13.98
C ASP A 72 2.35 12.67 -12.62
N GLN A 73 1.59 13.06 -11.59
CA GLN A 73 2.09 13.23 -10.23
C GLN A 73 1.91 11.97 -9.37
N PHE A 74 1.28 10.91 -9.89
CA PHE A 74 0.93 9.73 -9.11
C PHE A 74 2.15 9.08 -8.45
N LEU A 75 3.22 8.82 -9.22
CA LEU A 75 4.43 8.17 -8.71
C LEU A 75 5.08 8.99 -7.59
N TYR A 76 5.17 10.31 -7.77
CA TYR A 76 5.69 11.21 -6.74
C TYR A 76 4.85 11.14 -5.47
N ARG A 77 3.52 11.27 -5.59
CA ARG A 77 2.62 11.18 -4.45
C ARG A 77 2.64 9.81 -3.77
N LEU A 78 2.96 8.75 -4.52
CA LEU A 78 3.06 7.39 -3.99
C LEU A 78 4.30 7.23 -3.11
N VAL A 79 5.45 7.73 -3.55
CA VAL A 79 6.71 7.67 -2.79
C VAL A 79 6.69 8.59 -1.56
N GLU A 80 6.14 9.79 -1.73
CA GLU A 80 6.06 10.83 -0.69
C GLU A 80 4.86 10.66 0.26
N TYR A 81 4.12 9.55 0.18
CA TYR A 81 2.94 9.36 1.00
C TYR A 81 3.32 9.23 2.49
N ASP A 82 2.73 10.09 3.31
CA ASP A 82 2.92 10.08 4.75
C ASP A 82 2.07 8.98 5.40
N VAL A 83 2.72 7.85 5.70
CA VAL A 83 2.11 6.67 6.31
C VAL A 83 1.64 6.91 7.74
N ASP A 84 2.18 7.91 8.45
CA ASP A 84 1.80 8.18 9.83
C ASP A 84 0.41 8.80 9.90
N THR A 85 -0.05 9.47 8.83
CA THR A 85 -1.40 10.05 8.72
C THR A 85 -2.53 9.02 8.56
N ILE A 86 -2.20 7.74 8.31
CA ILE A 86 -3.19 6.68 8.11
C ILE A 86 -3.96 6.46 9.41
N THR A 87 -5.29 6.58 9.32
CA THR A 87 -6.21 6.37 10.45
C THR A 87 -6.46 4.88 10.71
N ASP A 88 -6.92 4.56 11.91
CA ASP A 88 -7.32 3.19 12.28
C ASP A 88 -8.42 2.64 11.36
N GLU A 89 -9.35 3.49 10.92
CA GLU A 89 -10.41 3.11 9.98
C GLU A 89 -9.81 2.71 8.61
N GLN A 90 -8.90 3.52 8.08
CA GLN A 90 -8.19 3.20 6.83
C GLN A 90 -7.38 1.92 6.98
N LEU A 91 -6.68 1.74 8.11
CA LEU A 91 -5.89 0.54 8.38
C LEU A 91 -6.75 -0.73 8.39
N VAL A 92 -7.91 -0.71 9.06
CA VAL A 92 -8.84 -1.86 9.07
C VAL A 92 -9.32 -2.19 7.66
N ARG A 93 -9.72 -1.18 6.88
CA ARG A 93 -10.12 -1.37 5.48
C ARG A 93 -8.98 -1.94 4.63
N LEU A 94 -7.76 -1.44 4.83
CA LEU A 94 -6.59 -1.89 4.08
C LEU A 94 -6.22 -3.35 4.40
N ILE A 95 -6.28 -3.74 5.68
CA ILE A 95 -6.10 -5.15 6.10
C ILE A 95 -7.11 -6.06 5.39
N ALA A 96 -8.39 -5.66 5.33
CA ALA A 96 -9.42 -6.44 4.67
C ALA A 96 -9.18 -6.60 3.15
N VAL A 97 -8.66 -5.57 2.49
CA VAL A 97 -8.26 -5.64 1.08
C VAL A 97 -7.05 -6.55 0.89
N LEU A 98 -6.01 -6.39 1.70
CA LEU A 98 -4.76 -7.15 1.56
C LEU A 98 -4.89 -8.63 1.96
N ALA A 99 -5.96 -9.00 2.66
CA ALA A 99 -6.28 -10.39 2.97
C ALA A 99 -6.81 -11.18 1.76
N ARG A 100 -7.19 -10.50 0.66
CA ARG A 100 -7.68 -11.15 -0.57
C ARG A 100 -6.56 -11.92 -1.28
N ASP A 101 -6.92 -13.01 -1.96
CA ASP A 101 -5.97 -13.79 -2.76
C ASP A 101 -5.30 -12.95 -3.84
N GLU A 102 -6.02 -11.99 -4.42
CA GLU A 102 -5.54 -11.01 -5.39
C GLU A 102 -4.41 -10.12 -4.88
N CYS A 103 -4.24 -10.01 -3.57
CA CYS A 103 -3.21 -9.20 -2.92
C CYS A 103 -2.07 -10.04 -2.33
N GLN A 104 -2.06 -11.36 -2.54
CA GLN A 104 -0.92 -12.20 -2.17
C GLN A 104 0.27 -11.89 -3.08
N LEU A 105 1.42 -11.59 -2.47
CA LEU A 105 2.59 -11.08 -3.19
C LEU A 105 3.05 -11.98 -4.33
N ASP A 106 3.04 -13.29 -4.15
CA ASP A 106 3.41 -14.26 -5.19
C ASP A 106 2.43 -14.21 -6.38
N ARG A 107 1.13 -14.12 -6.09
CA ARG A 107 0.10 -14.00 -7.13
C ARG A 107 0.23 -12.69 -7.89
N VAL A 108 0.41 -11.57 -7.19
CA VAL A 108 0.61 -10.25 -7.82
C VAL A 108 1.87 -10.27 -8.69
N LYS A 109 3.00 -10.78 -8.17
CA LYS A 109 4.27 -10.88 -8.89
C LYS A 109 4.17 -11.68 -10.17
N SER A 110 3.42 -12.79 -10.15
CA SER A 110 3.20 -13.64 -11.33
C SER A 110 2.32 -12.98 -12.40
N THR A 111 1.52 -11.99 -12.03
CA THR A 111 0.48 -11.42 -12.90
C THR A 111 0.83 -10.00 -13.40
N SER A 112 1.44 -9.17 -12.56
CA SER A 112 1.75 -7.78 -12.91
C SER A 112 3.02 -7.30 -12.21
N PHE A 113 4.03 -6.98 -13.02
CA PHE A 113 5.26 -6.37 -12.55
C PHE A 113 5.02 -5.00 -11.92
N ALA A 114 4.12 -4.19 -12.49
CA ALA A 114 3.82 -2.85 -11.99
C ALA A 114 3.02 -2.86 -10.67
N CYS A 115 2.11 -3.82 -10.47
CA CYS A 115 1.36 -3.90 -9.21
C CYS A 115 2.15 -4.52 -8.06
N TYR A 116 3.20 -5.30 -8.34
CA TYR A 116 3.99 -5.97 -7.32
C TYR A 116 4.67 -5.04 -6.30
N PRO A 117 5.45 -4.02 -6.69
CA PRO A 117 6.07 -3.12 -5.72
C PRO A 117 5.01 -2.30 -4.97
N ILE A 118 3.91 -1.92 -5.63
CA ILE A 118 2.78 -1.22 -5.00
C ILE A 118 2.15 -2.09 -3.90
N CYS A 119 1.86 -3.35 -4.21
CA CYS A 119 1.27 -4.28 -3.24
C CYS A 119 2.21 -4.55 -2.07
N THR A 120 3.50 -4.76 -2.36
CA THR A 120 4.55 -4.95 -1.35
C THR A 120 4.58 -3.77 -0.38
N TRP A 121 4.58 -2.55 -0.90
CA TRP A 121 4.54 -1.33 -0.08
C TRP A 121 3.29 -1.26 0.82
N LEU A 122 2.10 -1.57 0.30
CA LEU A 122 0.87 -1.61 1.11
C LEU A 122 0.95 -2.63 2.26
N HIS A 123 1.51 -3.82 2.03
CA HIS A 123 1.73 -4.82 3.08
C HIS A 123 2.67 -4.32 4.18
N HIS A 124 3.76 -3.64 3.79
CA HIS A 124 4.70 -3.06 4.76
C HIS A 124 4.09 -1.91 5.55
N ILE A 125 3.23 -1.08 4.96
CA ILE A 125 2.46 -0.06 5.67
C ILE A 125 1.62 -0.71 6.78
N VAL A 126 0.85 -1.76 6.44
CA VAL A 126 0.00 -2.44 7.42
C VAL A 126 0.83 -3.04 8.56
N ALA A 127 1.96 -3.67 8.25
CA ALA A 127 2.86 -4.23 9.26
C ALA A 127 3.41 -3.14 10.20
N TYR A 128 3.84 -2.01 9.63
CA TYR A 128 4.34 -0.86 10.38
C TYR A 128 3.28 -0.29 11.33
N LYS A 129 2.08 0.02 10.83
CA LYS A 129 1.00 0.58 11.66
C LYS A 129 0.56 -0.36 12.78
N LYS A 130 0.51 -1.68 12.54
CA LYS A 130 0.19 -2.67 13.58
C LYS A 130 1.21 -2.69 14.72
N ILE A 131 2.50 -2.56 14.39
CA ILE A 131 3.56 -2.51 15.40
C ILE A 131 3.48 -1.21 16.18
N GLN A 132 3.30 -0.06 15.52
CA GLN A 132 3.10 1.22 16.21
C GLN A 132 1.97 1.15 17.23
N GLN A 133 0.80 0.61 16.85
CA GLN A 133 -0.34 0.44 17.77
C GLN A 133 0.01 -0.46 18.96
N TYR A 134 0.72 -1.56 18.72
CA TYR A 134 1.18 -2.46 19.78
C TYR A 134 2.16 -1.78 20.75
N VAL A 135 3.14 -1.02 20.23
CA VAL A 135 4.10 -0.28 21.06
C VAL A 135 3.38 0.77 21.92
N ALA A 136 2.46 1.54 21.33
CA ALA A 136 1.68 2.54 22.04
C ALA A 136 0.85 1.94 23.19
N GLN A 137 0.24 0.76 22.97
CA GLN A 137 -0.51 0.04 24.00
C GLN A 137 0.38 -0.44 25.15
N GLN A 138 1.60 -0.88 24.87
CA GLN A 138 2.55 -1.32 25.91
C GLN A 138 3.04 -0.15 26.78
N GLN A 139 3.27 1.02 26.17
CA GLN A 139 3.71 2.22 26.89
C GLN A 139 2.60 2.82 27.77
N ALA A 140 1.32 2.71 27.37
CA ALA A 140 0.19 3.20 28.17
C ALA A 140 -0.05 2.41 29.48
N HIS A 141 0.56 1.24 29.63
CA HIS A 141 0.43 0.37 30.82
C HIS A 141 1.66 0.43 31.75
N THR A 142 2.61 1.34 31.51
CA THR A 142 3.81 1.57 32.35
C THR A 142 3.76 2.96 32.96
#